data_AF-A0AAW2IIM1-F1
#
_entry.id   AF-A0AAW2IIM1-F1
#
_cell.length_a   1.000
_cell.length_b   1.000
_cell.length_c   1.000
_cell.angle_alpha   90.00
_cell.angle_beta   90.00
_cell.angle_gamma   90.00
#
_symmetry.space_group_name_H-M   'P 1'
#
loop_
_entity.id
_entity.type
_entity.pdbx_description
1 polymer ?
#
loop_
_entity_poly.entity_id
_entity_poly.type
_entity_poly.pdbx_seq_one_letter_code
_entity_poly.pdbx_strand_id
1 'polypeptide(L)'
;MPKFNIVLLLLLPSHYMLSSTAKSSPDSTPDTTDFITAECRATRYPALCVQCLSTYSSTIQQSQKRLAQAALSVSLSRAQSVASFVSTMARMRGLRPIEYRTIKDCIDTWLTQSISSTSPCRSSAGRTRTSTGT
;
A
#
# COMPACT_ATOMS: atom_id res chain seq x y z
N MET A 1 14.58 1.14 35.74
CA MET A 1 15.52 0.88 34.63
C MET A 1 14.85 1.25 33.31
N PRO A 2 15.20 2.41 32.72
CA PRO A 2 14.46 3.03 31.62
C PRO A 2 14.86 2.41 30.27
N LYS A 3 14.07 1.47 29.75
CA LYS A 3 14.32 0.83 28.44
C LYS A 3 13.36 1.28 27.32
N PHE A 4 12.32 2.03 27.64
CA PHE A 4 11.35 2.53 26.64
C PHE A 4 11.82 3.82 25.94
N ASN A 5 12.75 4.56 26.55
CA ASN A 5 13.20 5.87 26.05
C ASN A 5 14.21 5.77 24.89
N ILE A 6 14.83 4.61 24.68
CA ILE A 6 15.82 4.37 23.61
C ILE A 6 15.13 4.15 22.26
N VAL A 7 13.95 3.52 22.27
CA VAL A 7 13.15 3.28 21.05
C VAL A 7 12.61 4.59 20.49
N LEU A 8 12.21 5.53 21.36
CA LEU A 8 11.73 6.84 20.95
C LEU A 8 12.85 7.68 20.31
N LEU A 9 14.09 7.57 20.82
CA LEU A 9 15.26 8.32 20.33
C LEU A 9 15.70 7.91 18.92
N LEU A 10 15.44 6.66 18.51
CA LEU A 10 15.83 6.09 17.21
C LEU A 10 14.86 6.44 16.06
N LEU A 11 13.66 6.93 16.37
CA LEU A 11 12.62 7.29 15.38
C LEU A 11 12.65 8.77 14.96
N LEU A 12 13.49 9.60 15.60
CA LEU A 12 13.52 11.05 15.40
C LEU A 12 14.45 11.61 14.29
N PRO A 13 15.35 10.88 13.59
CA PRO A 13 16.21 11.55 12.61
C PRO A 13 15.61 11.75 11.22
N SER A 14 14.36 11.34 10.94
CA SER A 14 13.80 11.39 9.57
C SER A 14 13.08 12.68 9.18
N HIS A 15 13.04 13.71 10.04
CA HIS A 15 12.30 14.95 9.75
C HIS A 15 13.16 16.17 9.42
N TYR A 16 14.49 16.01 9.30
CA TYR A 16 15.36 17.12 8.93
C TYR A 16 16.16 16.77 7.69
N MET A 17 15.62 17.16 6.54
CA MET A 17 16.31 17.78 5.41
C MET A 17 15.33 17.77 4.22
N LEU A 18 14.78 18.94 3.87
CA LEU A 18 14.93 19.45 2.49
C LEU A 18 14.42 20.89 2.40
N SER A 19 15.34 21.85 2.54
CA SER A 19 15.17 23.17 1.93
C SER A 19 15.57 23.02 0.46
N SER A 20 14.70 23.42 -0.48
CA SER A 20 15.16 23.75 -1.82
C SER A 20 14.33 24.87 -2.42
N THR A 21 15.06 25.89 -2.88
CA THR A 21 14.59 27.08 -3.59
C THR A 21 14.27 26.75 -5.05
N ALA A 22 13.36 27.54 -5.62
CA ALA A 22 12.67 27.32 -6.88
C ALA A 22 13.54 27.38 -8.15
N LYS A 23 13.07 26.71 -9.22
CA LYS A 23 13.15 27.25 -10.58
C LYS A 23 11.92 26.85 -11.39
N SER A 24 11.14 27.85 -11.77
CA SER A 24 10.00 27.72 -12.68
C SER A 24 10.44 27.73 -14.15
N SER A 25 9.56 27.16 -14.99
CA SER A 25 9.38 27.30 -16.45
C SER A 25 9.78 26.09 -17.30
N PRO A 26 9.12 25.86 -18.46
CA PRO A 26 7.67 25.68 -18.64
C PRO A 26 7.35 24.41 -19.46
N ASP A 27 6.08 24.02 -19.44
CA ASP A 27 5.42 23.18 -20.45
C ASP A 27 5.89 21.73 -20.66
N SER A 28 5.38 20.86 -19.80
CA SER A 28 4.95 19.51 -20.18
C SER A 28 3.97 19.09 -19.10
N THR A 29 2.79 18.61 -19.47
CA THR A 29 1.83 17.98 -18.55
C THR A 29 2.62 17.13 -17.55
N PRO A 30 2.55 17.40 -16.24
CA PRO A 30 3.45 16.74 -15.31
C PRO A 30 3.16 15.25 -15.38
N ASP A 31 4.14 14.50 -15.88
CA ASP A 31 3.95 13.10 -16.21
C ASP A 31 3.55 12.40 -14.91
N THR A 32 2.33 11.83 -14.87
CA THR A 32 1.79 11.28 -13.63
C THR A 32 2.65 10.11 -13.14
N THR A 33 3.44 9.55 -14.07
CA THR A 33 4.51 8.59 -13.88
C THR A 33 5.68 9.14 -13.06
N ASP A 34 6.07 10.41 -13.24
CA ASP A 34 7.13 11.05 -12.47
C ASP A 34 6.73 11.24 -11.01
N PHE A 35 5.46 11.62 -10.77
CA PHE A 35 4.91 11.72 -9.43
C PHE A 35 4.91 10.36 -8.71
N ILE A 36 4.44 9.30 -9.37
CA ILE A 36 4.47 7.94 -8.81
C ILE A 36 5.92 7.51 -8.52
N THR A 37 6.85 7.81 -9.43
CA THR A 37 8.26 7.47 -9.26
C THR A 37 8.86 8.17 -8.05
N ALA A 38 8.58 9.45 -7.85
CA ALA A 38 9.03 10.21 -6.68
C ALA A 38 8.48 9.63 -5.37
N GLU A 39 7.18 9.37 -5.30
CA GLU A 39 6.52 8.81 -4.11
C GLU A 39 7.01 7.37 -3.81
N CYS A 40 7.25 6.57 -4.86
CA CYS A 40 7.75 5.21 -4.72
C CYS A 40 9.21 5.11 -4.23
N ARG A 41 10.03 6.17 -4.35
CA ARG A 41 11.42 6.17 -3.83
C ARG A 41 11.49 5.98 -2.32
N ALA A 42 10.47 6.40 -1.59
CA ALA A 42 10.39 6.21 -0.14
C ALA A 42 10.06 4.77 0.27
N THR A 43 9.69 3.89 -0.69
CA THR A 43 9.32 2.51 -0.41
C THR A 43 10.53 1.57 -0.43
N ARG A 44 10.43 0.45 0.29
CA ARG A 44 11.47 -0.60 0.29
C ARG A 44 11.66 -1.27 -1.07
N TYR A 45 10.64 -1.25 -1.93
CA TYR A 45 10.67 -1.86 -3.26
C TYR A 45 10.19 -0.88 -4.33
N PRO A 46 11.02 0.13 -4.69
CA PRO A 46 10.60 1.22 -5.57
C PRO A 46 10.13 0.73 -6.95
N ALA A 47 10.84 -0.22 -7.56
CA ALA A 47 10.49 -0.77 -8.87
C ALA A 47 9.11 -1.47 -8.85
N LEU A 48 8.84 -2.28 -7.83
CA LEU A 48 7.55 -2.93 -7.66
C LEU A 48 6.44 -1.91 -7.39
N CYS A 49 6.70 -0.88 -6.57
CA CYS A 49 5.75 0.19 -6.31
C CYS A 49 5.31 0.89 -7.60
N VAL A 50 6.28 1.31 -8.44
CA VAL A 50 5.99 1.97 -9.72
C VAL A 50 5.21 1.05 -10.64
N GLN A 51 5.64 -0.21 -10.80
CA GLN A 51 4.96 -1.19 -11.64
C GLN A 51 3.51 -1.42 -11.20
N CYS A 52 3.25 -1.40 -9.89
CA CYS A 52 1.92 -1.65 -9.34
C CYS A 52 0.99 -0.45 -9.46
N LEU A 53 1.53 0.77 -9.45
CA LEU A 53 0.76 2.01 -9.47
C LEU A 53 0.68 2.67 -10.85
N SER A 54 1.53 2.29 -11.80
CA SER A 54 1.56 2.87 -13.15
C SER A 54 0.22 2.71 -13.87
N THR A 55 -0.46 1.57 -13.73
CA THR A 55 -1.80 1.33 -14.27
C THR A 55 -2.87 2.26 -13.69
N TYR A 56 -2.61 2.87 -12.53
CA TYR A 56 -3.51 3.80 -11.84
C TYR A 56 -3.12 5.27 -12.05
N SER A 57 -2.12 5.56 -12.89
CA SER A 57 -1.61 6.91 -13.15
C SER A 57 -2.71 7.92 -13.49
N SER A 58 -3.62 7.53 -14.39
CA SER A 58 -4.78 8.34 -14.82
C SER A 58 -5.75 8.68 -13.69
N THR A 59 -5.83 7.83 -12.66
CA THR A 59 -6.67 8.03 -11.47
C THR A 59 -5.95 8.88 -10.44
N ILE A 60 -4.65 8.67 -10.26
CA ILE A 60 -3.83 9.31 -9.23
C ILE A 60 -3.72 10.82 -9.48
N GLN A 61 -3.51 11.26 -10.73
CA GLN A 61 -3.44 12.70 -11.11
C GLN A 61 -2.63 13.55 -10.12
N GLN A 62 -1.47 13.05 -9.69
CA GLN A 62 -0.58 13.69 -8.72
C GLN A 62 -1.16 13.99 -7.32
N SER A 63 -2.26 13.33 -6.93
CA SER A 63 -2.83 13.47 -5.60
C SER A 63 -2.31 12.36 -4.69
N GLN A 64 -1.61 12.73 -3.61
CA GLN A 64 -1.15 11.78 -2.58
C GLN A 64 -2.31 10.97 -2.00
N LYS A 65 -3.48 11.60 -1.80
CA LYS A 65 -4.68 10.91 -1.33
C LYS A 65 -5.15 9.85 -2.34
N ARG A 66 -5.20 10.18 -3.63
CA ARG A 66 -5.59 9.22 -4.67
C ARG A 66 -4.55 8.12 -4.85
N LEU A 67 -3.27 8.44 -4.69
CA LEU A 67 -2.18 7.46 -4.63
C LEU A 67 -2.37 6.47 -3.48
N ALA A 68 -2.65 6.95 -2.27
CA ALA A 68 -2.93 6.10 -1.12
C ALA A 68 -4.17 5.20 -1.34
N GLN A 69 -5.25 5.75 -1.92
CA GLN A 69 -6.43 4.97 -2.29
C GLN A 69 -6.12 3.90 -3.34
N ALA A 70 -5.32 4.23 -4.35
CA ALA A 70 -4.89 3.28 -5.38
C ALA A 70 -4.02 2.17 -4.77
N ALA A 71 -3.05 2.51 -3.92
CA ALA A 71 -2.21 1.56 -3.21
C ALA A 71 -3.02 0.61 -2.33
N LEU A 72 -3.97 1.13 -1.54
CA LEU A 72 -4.90 0.31 -0.75
C LEU A 72 -5.77 -0.59 -1.63
N SER A 73 -6.20 -0.07 -2.79
CA SER A 73 -6.98 -0.80 -3.80
C SER A 73 -6.23 -2.01 -4.31
N VAL A 74 -5.00 -1.78 -4.75
CA VAL A 74 -4.07 -2.79 -5.23
C VAL A 74 -3.74 -3.83 -4.16
N SER A 75 -3.44 -3.40 -2.93
CA SER A 75 -3.10 -4.31 -1.82
C SER A 75 -4.23 -5.28 -1.49
N LEU A 76 -5.45 -4.78 -1.37
CA LEU A 76 -6.62 -5.62 -1.08
C LEU A 76 -6.94 -6.56 -2.24
N SER A 77 -6.85 -6.08 -3.49
CA SER A 77 -7.10 -6.91 -4.67
C SER A 77 -6.11 -8.08 -4.69
N ARG A 78 -4.82 -7.81 -4.46
CA ARG A 78 -3.81 -8.87 -4.35
C ARG A 78 -4.04 -9.80 -3.17
N ALA A 79 -4.41 -9.27 -2.01
CA ALA A 79 -4.73 -10.09 -0.84
C ALA A 79 -5.89 -11.06 -1.12
N GLN A 80 -6.94 -10.59 -1.81
CA GLN A 80 -8.05 -11.43 -2.25
C GLN A 80 -7.63 -12.48 -3.28
N SER A 81 -6.80 -12.12 -4.25
CA SER A 81 -6.25 -13.09 -5.22
C SER A 81 -5.43 -14.17 -4.53
N VAL A 82 -4.58 -13.80 -3.57
CA VAL A 82 -3.80 -14.76 -2.77
C VAL A 82 -4.74 -15.65 -1.96
N ALA A 83 -5.76 -15.11 -1.31
CA ALA A 83 -6.74 -15.91 -0.57
C ALA A 83 -7.46 -16.93 -1.48
N SER A 84 -7.86 -16.52 -2.68
CA SER A 84 -8.48 -17.41 -3.66
C SER A 84 -7.51 -18.51 -4.15
N PHE A 85 -6.26 -18.13 -4.44
CA PHE A 85 -5.22 -19.07 -4.86
C PHE A 85 -4.94 -20.11 -3.78
N VAL A 86 -4.74 -19.67 -2.54
CA VAL A 86 -4.47 -20.55 -1.39
C VAL A 86 -5.68 -21.43 -1.06
N SER A 87 -6.90 -20.92 -1.19
CA SER A 87 -8.13 -21.72 -1.06
C SER A 87 -8.23 -22.82 -2.12
N THR A 88 -7.81 -22.51 -3.36
CA THR A 88 -7.73 -23.50 -4.43
C THR A 88 -6.67 -24.56 -4.12
N MET A 89 -5.51 -24.16 -3.58
CA MET A 89 -4.49 -25.09 -3.12
C MET A 89 -5.02 -26.04 -2.05
N ALA A 90 -5.80 -25.55 -1.08
CA ALA A 90 -6.40 -26.37 -0.02
C ALA A 90 -7.30 -27.50 -0.54
N ARG A 91 -7.82 -27.38 -1.78
CA ARG A 91 -8.71 -28.36 -2.42
C ARG A 91 -7.97 -29.33 -3.35
N MET A 92 -6.66 -29.18 -3.53
CA MET A 92 -5.87 -30.08 -4.36
C MET A 92 -5.83 -31.49 -3.78
N ARG A 93 -5.88 -32.49 -4.65
CA ARG A 93 -5.72 -33.89 -4.24
C ARG A 93 -4.25 -34.18 -3.93
N GLY A 94 -4.00 -35.08 -2.98
CA GLY A 94 -2.66 -35.50 -2.60
C GLY A 94 -2.01 -34.72 -1.45
N LEU A 95 -2.72 -33.78 -0.83
CA LEU A 95 -2.26 -33.09 0.37
C LEU A 95 -2.21 -34.04 1.57
N ARG A 96 -1.11 -34.00 2.33
CA ARG A 96 -1.02 -34.64 3.64
C ARG A 96 -1.93 -33.91 4.64
N PRO A 97 -2.46 -34.60 5.67
CA PRO A 97 -3.33 -33.96 6.67
C PRO A 97 -2.72 -32.76 7.39
N ILE A 98 -1.39 -32.71 7.52
CA ILE A 98 -0.67 -31.58 8.11
C ILE A 98 -0.65 -30.38 7.17
N GLU A 99 -0.44 -30.59 5.87
CA GLU A 99 -0.38 -29.54 4.87
C GLU A 99 -1.74 -28.87 4.70
N TYR A 100 -2.81 -29.67 4.65
CA TYR A 100 -4.17 -29.15 4.62
C TYR A 100 -4.47 -28.25 5.83
N ARG A 101 -4.09 -28.70 7.04
CA ARG A 101 -4.27 -27.90 8.27
C ARG A 101 -3.48 -26.59 8.22
N THR A 102 -2.21 -26.63 7.84
CA THR A 102 -1.37 -25.43 7.70
C THR A 102 -1.94 -24.44 6.68
N ILE A 103 -2.42 -24.93 5.53
CA ILE A 103 -3.04 -24.09 4.51
C ILE A 103 -4.35 -23.47 5.04
N LYS A 104 -5.18 -24.27 5.71
CA LYS A 104 -6.44 -23.80 6.30
C LYS A 104 -6.20 -22.73 7.36
N ASP A 105 -5.26 -22.94 8.26
CA ASP A 105 -4.90 -21.97 9.30
C ASP A 105 -4.37 -20.65 8.70
N CYS A 106 -3.60 -20.73 7.60
CA CYS A 106 -3.13 -19.56 6.87
C CYS A 106 -4.31 -18.74 6.30
N ILE A 107 -5.31 -19.41 5.72
CA ILE A 107 -6.51 -18.75 5.17
C ILE A 107 -7.33 -18.10 6.30
N ASP A 108 -7.65 -18.87 7.33
CA ASP A 108 -8.58 -18.45 8.38
C ASP A 108 -7.95 -17.39 9.30
N THR A 109 -6.67 -17.54 9.65
CA THR A 109 -6.00 -16.65 10.62
C THR A 109 -5.35 -15.44 9.97
N TRP A 110 -4.67 -15.60 8.84
CA TRP A 110 -3.81 -14.54 8.30
C TRP A 110 -4.44 -13.83 7.12
N LEU A 111 -4.93 -14.57 6.11
CA LEU A 111 -5.45 -13.97 4.89
C LEU A 111 -6.79 -13.25 5.13
N THR A 112 -7.70 -13.88 5.87
CA THR A 112 -9.00 -13.28 6.21
C THR A 112 -8.82 -12.03 7.06
N GLN A 113 -7.88 -12.06 8.02
CA GLN A 113 -7.61 -10.90 8.88
C GLN A 113 -6.92 -9.75 8.13
N SER A 114 -6.00 -10.05 7.21
CA SER A 114 -5.34 -9.03 6.39
C SER A 114 -6.35 -8.27 5.51
N ILE A 115 -7.29 -8.98 4.89
CA ILE A 115 -8.35 -8.36 4.07
C ILE A 115 -9.27 -7.52 4.95
N SER A 116 -9.69 -8.07 6.10
CA SER A 116 -10.63 -7.42 7.02
C SER A 116 -10.04 -6.13 7.61
N SER A 117 -8.77 -6.15 8.03
CA SER A 117 -8.04 -4.98 8.56
C SER A 117 -7.74 -3.91 7.52
N THR A 118 -7.75 -4.23 6.23
CA THR A 118 -7.57 -3.25 5.14
C THR A 118 -8.85 -2.45 4.87
N SER A 119 -10.02 -2.99 5.21
CA SER A 119 -11.32 -2.35 4.95
C SER A 119 -11.50 -0.97 5.61
N PRO A 120 -11.10 -0.74 6.88
CA PRO A 120 -11.21 0.56 7.51
C PRO A 120 -10.27 1.59 6.86
N CYS A 121 -9.04 1.19 6.53
CA CYS A 121 -8.05 2.05 5.86
C CYS A 121 -8.55 2.53 4.49
N ARG A 122 -9.23 1.66 3.73
CA ARG A 122 -9.86 2.06 2.48
C ARG A 122 -11.00 3.04 2.72
N SER A 123 -11.84 2.78 3.72
CA SER A 123 -13.02 3.61 4.01
C SER A 123 -12.67 5.01 4.50
N SER A 124 -11.59 5.17 5.29
CA SER A 124 -11.10 6.47 5.76
C SER A 124 -10.50 7.28 4.61
N ALA A 125 -9.81 6.61 3.69
CA ALA A 125 -9.33 7.23 2.47
C ALA A 125 -10.50 7.73 1.58
N GLY A 126 -11.61 7.00 1.51
CA GLY A 126 -12.82 7.39 0.75
C GLY A 126 -13.62 8.54 1.36
N ARG A 127 -13.72 8.61 2.70
CA ARG A 127 -14.58 9.56 3.43
C ARG A 127 -14.16 11.03 3.36
N THR A 128 -12.92 11.36 3.02
CA THR A 128 -12.48 12.76 2.88
C THR A 128 -12.97 13.43 1.58
N ARG A 129 -14.04 12.93 0.96
CA ARG A 129 -14.63 13.44 -0.29
C ARG A 129 -15.98 14.11 -0.01
N THR A 130 -16.04 15.03 0.95
CA THR A 130 -17.22 15.90 1.20
C THR A 130 -16.83 17.18 1.97
N SER A 131 -15.82 17.92 1.49
CA SER A 131 -15.66 19.33 1.88
C SER A 131 -14.93 20.07 0.76
N THR A 132 -15.67 20.42 -0.28
CA THR A 132 -15.37 21.49 -1.24
C THR A 132 -16.59 21.65 -2.15
N GLY A 133 -17.22 22.83 -2.10
CA GLY A 133 -18.52 23.17 -2.66
C GLY A 133 -19.54 23.27 -1.51
N THR A 134 -19.80 24.43 -0.92
CA THR A 134 -20.15 25.74 -1.53
C THR A 134 -19.65 26.88 -0.66
#